data_AF-A0A7K2X1Q4-F1
#
_entry.id   AF-A0A7K2X1Q4-F1
#
_cell.length_a   1.000
_cell.length_b   1.000
_cell.length_c   1.000
_cell.angle_alpha   90.00
_cell.angle_beta   90.00
_cell.angle_gamma   90.00
#
_symmetry.space_group_name_H-M   'P 1'
#
loop_
_entity.id
_entity.type
_entity.pdbx_description
1 polymer ?
#
loop_
_entity_poly.entity_id
_entity_poly.type
_entity_poly.pdbx_seq_one_letter_code
_entity_poly.pdbx_strand_id
1 'polypeptide(L)'
;VLLRYGAGAQDAGVPEAALAEARRWMALDVERELRDGLLRAYGDGYESVVRRIAEDGSETVVVELLRDGAPVAGQEQQTGHAAVATLLEAELGILPPYEELAGRALRCGDPGRDDWTEAASALWRRGDEETFLAASAWCADDNPLRQAFGADVLAGLGGAGADVAGGAGRFTAR
;
A
#
# COMPACT_ATOMS: atom_id res chain seq x y z
N VAL A 1 16.13 10.49 -1.39
CA VAL A 1 17.16 10.11 -0.41
C VAL A 1 16.46 9.43 0.76
N LEU A 2 16.20 8.13 0.60
CA LEU A 2 15.79 7.15 1.63
C LEU A 2 16.42 5.77 1.35
N LEU A 3 16.94 5.54 0.15
CA LEU A 3 17.71 4.36 -0.26
C LEU A 3 19.17 4.33 0.24
N ARG A 4 19.62 5.30 1.04
CA ARG A 4 21.04 5.39 1.46
C ARG A 4 21.34 4.77 2.83
N TYR A 5 20.32 4.41 3.61
CA TYR A 5 20.53 3.95 5.00
C TYR A 5 19.77 2.67 5.40
N GLY A 6 19.05 2.01 4.48
CA GLY A 6 18.42 0.71 4.74
C GLY A 6 19.09 -0.39 3.94
N ALA A 7 19.80 -1.29 4.65
CA ALA A 7 20.40 -2.54 4.17
C ALA A 7 21.46 -2.43 3.06
N GLY A 8 22.66 -2.94 3.35
CA GLY A 8 23.75 -3.04 2.39
C GLY A 8 23.33 -3.74 1.11
N ALA A 9 23.75 -3.13 0.00
CA ALA A 9 24.13 -3.73 -1.27
C ALA A 9 23.83 -5.23 -1.48
N GLN A 10 22.93 -5.50 -2.45
CA GLN A 10 23.10 -6.54 -3.47
C GLN A 10 23.27 -8.00 -3.02
N ASP A 11 22.59 -8.42 -1.95
CA ASP A 11 22.37 -9.85 -1.71
C ASP A 11 21.14 -10.32 -2.50
N ALA A 12 21.36 -11.25 -3.44
CA ALA A 12 20.28 -11.96 -4.13
C ALA A 12 19.42 -12.68 -3.07
N GLY A 13 18.18 -12.21 -2.87
CA GLY A 13 17.26 -12.71 -1.84
C GLY A 13 16.72 -11.63 -0.88
N VAL A 14 17.32 -10.44 -0.84
CA VAL A 14 16.82 -9.34 0.02
C VAL A 14 15.42 -8.86 -0.41
N PRO A 15 15.15 -8.59 -1.70
CA PRO A 15 13.81 -8.18 -2.14
C PRO A 15 12.75 -9.27 -1.91
N GLU A 16 13.07 -10.54 -2.10
CA GLU A 16 12.17 -11.66 -1.87
C GLU A 16 11.85 -11.85 -0.38
N ALA A 17 12.85 -11.72 0.49
CA ALA A 17 12.65 -11.76 1.94
C ALA A 17 11.81 -10.57 2.43
N ALA A 18 12.08 -9.37 1.91
CA ALA A 18 11.29 -8.18 2.19
C ALA A 18 9.85 -8.32 1.70
N LEU A 19 9.63 -8.88 0.51
CA LEU A 19 8.30 -9.13 -0.02
C LEU A 19 7.55 -10.17 0.82
N ALA A 20 8.24 -11.23 1.25
CA ALA A 20 7.67 -12.23 2.14
C ALA A 20 7.24 -11.61 3.48
N GLU A 21 8.05 -10.71 4.05
CA GLU A 21 7.71 -9.98 5.27
C GLU A 21 6.53 -9.01 5.05
N ALA A 22 6.54 -8.22 3.98
CA ALA A 22 5.45 -7.31 3.65
C ALA A 22 4.12 -8.07 3.47
N ARG A 23 4.13 -9.21 2.77
CA ARG A 23 2.95 -10.07 2.63
C ARG A 23 2.46 -10.67 3.94
N ARG A 24 3.38 -11.03 4.86
CA ARG A 24 3.02 -11.48 6.21
C ARG A 24 2.28 -10.38 6.95
N TRP A 25 2.85 -9.19 7.05
CA TRP A 25 2.22 -8.06 7.74
C TRP A 25 0.91 -7.60 7.10
N MET A 26 0.82 -7.61 5.77
CA MET A 26 -0.41 -7.31 5.05
C MET A 26 -1.59 -8.24 5.44
N ALA A 27 -1.30 -9.46 5.89
CA ALA A 27 -2.31 -10.43 6.30
C ALA A 27 -2.68 -10.35 7.79
N LEU A 28 -1.98 -9.53 8.57
CA LEU A 28 -2.17 -9.41 10.01
C LEU A 28 -3.02 -8.19 10.38
N ASP A 29 -3.76 -8.33 11.49
CA ASP A 29 -4.22 -7.16 12.24
C ASP A 29 -3.05 -6.67 13.09
N VAL A 30 -2.44 -5.56 12.65
CA VAL A 30 -1.24 -5.00 13.28
C VAL A 30 -1.46 -4.70 14.77
N GLU A 31 -2.60 -4.12 15.14
CA GLU A 31 -2.88 -3.78 16.53
C GLU A 31 -2.93 -5.03 17.40
N ARG A 32 -3.63 -6.06 16.90
CA ARG A 32 -3.73 -7.34 17.59
C ARG A 32 -2.38 -8.03 17.70
N GLU A 33 -1.61 -8.08 16.63
CA GLU A 33 -0.30 -8.75 16.64
C GLU A 33 0.66 -8.08 17.63
N LEU A 34 0.72 -6.74 17.65
CA LEU A 34 1.54 -6.00 18.61
C LEU A 34 1.09 -6.24 20.07
N ARG A 35 -0.22 -6.22 20.32
CA ARG A 35 -0.77 -6.50 21.65
C ARG A 35 -0.45 -7.93 22.10
N ASP A 36 -0.70 -8.91 21.24
CA ASP A 36 -0.45 -10.31 21.55
C ASP A 36 1.06 -10.56 21.76
N GLY A 37 1.92 -9.89 21.00
CA GLY A 37 3.38 -9.90 21.18
C GLY A 37 3.81 -9.38 22.55
N LEU A 38 3.25 -8.24 22.98
CA LEU A 38 3.50 -7.66 24.30
C LEU A 38 3.01 -8.58 25.43
N LEU A 39 1.81 -9.13 25.32
CA LEU A 39 1.27 -10.06 26.33
C LEU A 39 2.07 -11.37 26.40
N ARG A 40 2.57 -11.89 25.28
CA ARG A 40 3.48 -13.05 25.29
C ARG A 40 4.78 -12.76 26.03
N ALA A 41 5.30 -11.53 25.94
CA ALA A 41 6.57 -11.15 26.54
C ALA A 41 6.46 -10.79 28.03
N TYR A 42 5.38 -10.11 28.43
CA TYR A 42 5.22 -9.55 29.77
C TYR A 42 4.18 -10.30 30.63
N GLY A 43 3.36 -11.16 30.01
CA GLY A 43 2.26 -11.86 30.66
C GLY A 43 0.97 -11.04 30.73
N ASP A 44 -0.05 -11.64 31.33
CA ASP A 44 -1.35 -11.01 31.57
C ASP A 44 -1.31 -10.01 32.74
N GLY A 45 -2.40 -9.25 32.91
CA GLY A 45 -2.59 -8.35 34.06
C GLY A 45 -2.17 -6.90 33.83
N TYR A 46 -1.80 -6.55 32.60
CA TYR A 46 -1.58 -5.18 32.14
C TYR A 46 -2.82 -4.66 31.41
N GLU A 47 -3.12 -3.37 31.60
CA GLU A 47 -4.02 -2.66 30.68
C GLU A 47 -3.24 -2.35 29.39
N SER A 48 -3.90 -2.33 28.23
CA SER A 48 -3.28 -1.93 26.97
C SER A 48 -3.96 -0.69 26.42
N VAL A 49 -3.19 0.29 25.97
CA VAL A 49 -3.68 1.43 25.18
C VAL A 49 -3.15 1.35 23.75
N VAL A 50 -3.95 1.85 22.81
CA VAL A 50 -3.60 1.88 21.39
C VAL A 50 -3.71 3.31 20.88
N ARG A 51 -2.71 3.74 20.13
CA ARG A 51 -2.73 5.00 19.39
C ARG A 51 -2.45 4.71 17.92
N ARG A 52 -3.12 5.46 17.05
CA ARG A 52 -2.93 5.41 15.60
C ARG A 52 -2.46 6.79 15.15
N ILE A 53 -1.30 6.84 14.50
CA ILE A 53 -0.64 8.08 14.10
C ILE A 53 -0.56 8.07 12.58
N ALA A 54 -1.20 9.04 11.91
CA ALA A 54 -1.14 9.17 10.47
C ALA A 54 0.01 10.09 10.06
N GLU A 55 0.91 9.61 9.20
CA GLU A 55 2.07 10.35 8.69
C GLU A 55 2.29 10.00 7.21
N ASP A 56 2.39 11.02 6.36
CA ASP A 56 2.82 10.89 4.95
C ASP A 56 2.18 9.71 4.18
N GLY A 57 0.85 9.58 4.18
CA GLY A 57 0.14 8.51 3.45
C GLY A 57 0.15 7.14 4.16
N SER A 58 0.77 7.04 5.33
CA SER A 58 0.89 5.82 6.13
C SER A 58 0.32 5.99 7.54
N GLU A 59 0.04 4.88 8.23
CA GLU A 59 -0.41 4.87 9.63
C GLU A 59 0.53 4.03 10.47
N THR A 60 1.02 4.58 11.59
CA THR A 60 1.67 3.81 12.64
C THR A 60 0.65 3.42 13.70
N VAL A 61 0.62 2.13 14.03
CA VAL A 61 -0.09 1.64 15.22
C VAL A 61 0.93 1.53 16.34
N VAL A 62 0.65 2.17 17.48
CA VAL A 62 1.44 2.10 18.70
C VAL A 62 0.60 1.43 19.78
N VAL A 63 1.10 0.35 20.37
CA VAL A 63 0.47 -0.36 21.48
C VAL A 63 1.37 -0.27 22.71
N GLU A 64 0.82 0.17 23.83
CA GLU A 64 1.53 0.28 25.10
C GLU A 64 0.82 -0.52 26.19
N LEU A 65 1.58 -1.25 26.99
CA LEU A 65 1.12 -1.85 28.24
C LEU A 65 1.27 -0.84 29.38
N LEU A 66 0.23 -0.72 30.20
CA LEU A 66 0.18 0.15 31.35
C LEU A 66 0.21 -0.64 32.65
N ARG A 67 0.85 -0.06 33.67
CA ARG A 67 0.75 -0.46 35.07
C ARG A 67 0.46 0.76 35.90
N ASP A 68 -0.63 0.71 36.68
CA ASP A 68 -1.08 1.84 37.51
C ASP A 68 -1.24 3.15 36.69
N GLY A 69 -1.69 3.02 35.44
CA GLY A 69 -1.88 4.14 34.50
C GLY A 69 -0.60 4.65 33.81
N ALA A 70 0.57 4.09 34.09
CA ALA A 70 1.84 4.49 33.47
C ALA A 70 2.32 3.47 32.43
N PRO A 71 2.82 3.89 31.25
CA PRO A 71 3.41 2.99 30.27
C PRO A 71 4.65 2.28 30.83
N VAL A 72 4.71 0.96 30.66
CA VAL A 72 5.84 0.12 31.11
C VAL A 72 6.51 -0.65 29.97
N ALA A 73 5.80 -0.86 28.87
CA ALA A 73 6.31 -1.47 27.65
C ALA A 73 5.48 -1.00 26.47
N GLY A 74 6.05 -1.01 25.27
CA GLY A 74 5.30 -0.70 24.05
C GLY A 74 5.98 -1.23 22.80
N GLN A 75 5.19 -1.33 21.73
CA GLN A 75 5.64 -1.65 20.39
C GLN A 75 4.88 -0.79 19.38
N GLU A 76 5.50 -0.57 18.23
CA GLU A 76 4.90 0.17 17.13
C GLU A 76 5.20 -0.49 15.79
N GLN A 77 4.27 -0.32 14.84
CA GLN A 77 4.42 -0.85 13.49
C GLN A 77 3.61 -0.01 12.49
N GLN A 78 4.24 0.30 11.36
CA GLN A 78 3.60 0.92 10.19
C GLN A 78 2.64 -0.05 9.49
N THR A 79 1.51 0.42 8.98
CA THR A 79 0.49 -0.43 8.33
C THR A 79 0.63 -0.53 6.80
N GLY A 80 1.44 0.33 6.17
CA GLY A 80 1.60 0.44 4.71
C GLY A 80 2.29 -0.73 4.00
N HIS A 81 2.20 -1.94 4.53
CA HIS A 81 2.87 -3.11 3.97
C HIS A 81 2.24 -3.58 2.66
N ALA A 82 0.99 -3.23 2.37
CA ALA A 82 0.39 -3.56 1.07
C ALA A 82 0.99 -2.69 -0.05
N ALA A 83 1.29 -1.42 0.23
CA ALA A 83 2.08 -0.55 -0.64
C ALA A 83 3.48 -1.13 -0.88
N VAL A 84 4.20 -1.49 0.20
CA VAL A 84 5.54 -2.10 0.12
C VAL A 84 5.52 -3.40 -0.70
N ALA A 85 4.54 -4.29 -0.48
CA ALA A 85 4.40 -5.51 -1.26
C ALA A 85 4.17 -5.21 -2.75
N THR A 86 3.34 -4.21 -3.06
CA THR A 86 3.05 -3.80 -4.44
C THR A 86 4.30 -3.25 -5.15
N LEU A 87 5.11 -2.45 -4.47
CA LEU A 87 6.37 -1.93 -4.98
C LEU A 87 7.39 -3.06 -5.26
N LEU A 88 7.57 -3.96 -4.30
CA LEU A 88 8.51 -5.09 -4.43
C LEU A 88 8.07 -6.09 -5.50
N GLU A 89 6.77 -6.34 -5.64
CA GLU A 89 6.24 -7.17 -6.73
C GLU A 89 6.53 -6.56 -8.10
N ALA A 90 6.33 -5.25 -8.26
CA ALA A 90 6.67 -4.57 -9.49
C ALA A 90 8.17 -4.65 -9.82
N GLU A 91 9.04 -4.50 -8.81
CA GLU A 91 10.50 -4.62 -8.98
C GLU A 91 10.93 -6.06 -9.33
N LEU A 92 10.23 -7.06 -8.79
CA LEU A 92 10.45 -8.48 -9.09
C LEU A 92 9.73 -8.97 -10.35
N GLY A 93 8.99 -8.10 -11.06
CA GLY A 93 8.21 -8.48 -12.25
C GLY A 93 7.02 -9.40 -11.95
N ILE A 94 6.56 -9.45 -10.71
CA ILE A 94 5.37 -10.19 -10.29
C ILE A 94 4.15 -9.30 -10.57
N LEU A 95 3.17 -9.83 -11.30
CA LEU A 95 1.94 -9.13 -11.64
C LEU A 95 0.75 -9.79 -10.94
N PRO A 96 0.34 -9.32 -9.73
CA PRO A 96 -0.86 -9.83 -9.07
C PRO A 96 -2.12 -9.62 -9.92
N PRO A 97 -3.18 -10.42 -9.79
CA PRO A 97 -4.47 -10.14 -10.42
C PRO A 97 -5.00 -8.74 -10.07
N TYR A 98 -5.75 -8.10 -10.98
CA TYR A 98 -6.23 -6.74 -10.76
C TYR A 98 -7.14 -6.61 -9.53
N GLU A 99 -7.97 -7.63 -9.25
CA GLU A 99 -8.80 -7.68 -8.04
C GLU A 99 -7.97 -7.78 -6.76
N GLU A 100 -6.77 -8.38 -6.81
CA GLU A 100 -5.92 -8.45 -5.63
C GLU A 100 -5.37 -7.06 -5.27
N LEU A 101 -4.93 -6.29 -6.28
CA LEU A 101 -4.48 -4.91 -6.08
C LEU A 101 -5.64 -4.01 -5.64
N ALA A 102 -6.82 -4.14 -6.24
CA ALA A 102 -8.01 -3.42 -5.78
C ALA A 102 -8.36 -3.78 -4.33
N GLY A 103 -8.27 -5.05 -3.96
CA GLY A 103 -8.48 -5.49 -2.58
C GLY A 103 -7.52 -4.88 -1.58
N ARG A 104 -6.26 -4.60 -1.96
CA ARG A 104 -5.29 -3.89 -1.10
C ARG A 104 -5.72 -2.46 -0.82
N ALA A 105 -6.06 -1.70 -1.87
CA ALA A 105 -6.53 -0.33 -1.76
C ALA A 105 -7.83 -0.23 -0.95
N LEU A 106 -8.81 -1.09 -1.24
CA LEU A 106 -10.11 -1.04 -0.58
C LEU A 106 -10.07 -1.46 0.90
N ARG A 107 -9.07 -2.24 1.33
CA ARG A 107 -8.88 -2.55 2.75
C ARG A 107 -8.46 -1.35 3.59
N CYS A 108 -7.61 -0.46 3.04
CA CYS A 108 -7.28 0.78 3.75
C CYS A 108 -8.45 1.79 3.71
N GLY A 109 -9.24 1.77 2.62
CA GLY A 109 -10.48 2.54 2.50
C GLY A 109 -10.30 4.06 2.40
N ASP A 110 -9.07 4.52 2.21
CA ASP A 110 -8.70 5.93 2.21
C ASP A 110 -7.81 6.24 0.99
N PRO A 111 -8.31 7.02 0.01
CA PRO A 111 -7.55 7.40 -1.20
C PRO A 111 -6.25 8.15 -0.93
N GLY A 112 -6.09 8.72 0.27
CA GLY A 112 -4.86 9.40 0.68
C GLY A 112 -3.75 8.47 1.16
N ARG A 113 -3.99 7.15 1.21
CA ARG A 113 -3.02 6.17 1.73
C ARG A 113 -2.16 5.54 0.65
N ASP A 114 -0.93 5.20 1.01
CA ASP A 114 0.04 4.59 0.10
C ASP A 114 -0.46 3.24 -0.45
N ASP A 115 -1.20 2.47 0.37
CA ASP A 115 -1.80 1.21 -0.07
C ASP A 115 -2.77 1.40 -1.25
N TRP A 116 -3.45 2.54 -1.29
CA TRP A 116 -4.33 2.92 -2.39
C TRP A 116 -3.54 3.42 -3.59
N THR A 117 -2.67 4.42 -3.37
CA THR A 117 -1.95 5.09 -4.45
C THR A 117 -0.99 4.14 -5.18
N GLU A 118 -0.31 3.24 -4.46
CA GLU A 118 0.60 2.28 -5.07
C GLU A 118 -0.15 1.17 -5.83
N ALA A 119 -1.30 0.72 -5.33
CA ALA A 119 -2.15 -0.24 -6.04
C ALA A 119 -2.71 0.37 -7.34
N ALA A 120 -3.24 1.59 -7.28
CA ALA A 120 -3.69 2.32 -8.47
C ALA A 120 -2.52 2.53 -9.45
N SER A 121 -1.34 2.90 -8.92
CA SER A 121 -0.11 3.07 -9.69
C SER A 121 0.32 1.82 -10.44
N ALA A 122 0.33 0.69 -9.76
CA ALA A 122 0.69 -0.59 -10.34
C ALA A 122 -0.31 -1.03 -11.43
N LEU A 123 -1.61 -0.73 -11.27
CA LEU A 123 -2.62 -1.05 -12.28
C LEU A 123 -2.50 -0.18 -13.52
N TRP A 124 -2.45 1.15 -13.37
CA TRP A 124 -2.39 2.01 -14.56
C TRP A 124 -1.08 1.82 -15.35
N ARG A 125 0.03 1.52 -14.68
CA ARG A 125 1.31 1.23 -15.35
C ARG A 125 1.29 -0.03 -16.22
N ARG A 126 0.37 -0.98 -15.97
CA ARG A 126 0.22 -2.16 -16.84
C ARG A 126 -0.30 -1.77 -18.22
N GLY A 127 -1.23 -0.82 -18.26
CA GLY A 127 -1.82 -0.33 -19.51
C GLY A 127 -2.54 -1.40 -20.34
N ASP A 128 -2.95 -2.51 -19.74
CA ASP A 128 -3.62 -3.60 -20.44
C ASP A 128 -5.15 -3.42 -20.52
N GLU A 129 -5.77 -4.06 -21.52
CA GLU A 129 -7.21 -3.97 -21.79
C GLU A 129 -8.04 -4.57 -20.64
N GLU A 130 -7.53 -5.62 -20.00
CA GLU A 130 -8.20 -6.27 -18.86
C GLU A 130 -8.38 -5.30 -17.69
N THR A 131 -7.32 -4.57 -17.34
CA THR A 131 -7.31 -3.55 -16.29
C THR A 131 -8.21 -2.37 -16.66
N PHE A 132 -8.23 -1.94 -17.93
CA PHE A 132 -9.12 -0.87 -18.38
C PHE A 132 -10.60 -1.27 -18.24
N LEU A 133 -10.97 -2.49 -18.68
CA LEU A 133 -12.33 -3.00 -18.57
C LEU A 133 -12.75 -3.17 -17.11
N ALA A 134 -11.87 -3.72 -16.26
CA ALA A 134 -12.11 -3.86 -14.84
C ALA A 134 -12.34 -2.49 -14.15
N ALA A 135 -11.44 -1.52 -14.38
CA ALA A 135 -11.56 -0.20 -13.80
C ALA A 135 -12.82 0.55 -14.28
N SER A 136 -13.19 0.39 -15.55
CA SER A 136 -14.45 0.93 -16.09
C SER A 136 -15.68 0.30 -15.42
N ALA A 137 -15.65 -1.00 -15.13
CA ALA A 137 -16.72 -1.67 -14.41
C ALA A 137 -16.81 -1.21 -12.95
N TRP A 138 -15.66 -1.00 -12.28
CA TRP A 138 -15.63 -0.48 -10.91
C TRP A 138 -16.23 0.92 -10.78
N CYS A 139 -16.07 1.78 -11.80
CA CYS A 139 -16.74 3.09 -11.85
C CYS A 139 -18.27 3.00 -11.84
N ALA A 140 -18.84 1.85 -12.21
CA ALA A 140 -20.29 1.59 -12.20
C ALA A 140 -20.75 0.72 -11.01
N ASP A 141 -19.86 0.42 -10.06
CA ASP A 141 -20.16 -0.37 -8.86
C ASP A 141 -21.04 0.41 -7.87
N ASP A 142 -21.76 -0.27 -6.97
CA ASP A 142 -22.56 0.39 -5.93
C ASP A 142 -21.71 0.93 -4.76
N ASN A 143 -20.48 0.42 -4.60
CA ASN A 143 -19.56 0.86 -3.55
C ASN A 143 -18.80 2.13 -3.97
N PRO A 144 -18.99 3.28 -3.27
CA PRO A 144 -18.31 4.54 -3.60
C PRO A 144 -16.78 4.45 -3.58
N LEU A 145 -16.20 3.63 -2.70
CA LEU A 145 -14.75 3.43 -2.67
C LEU A 145 -14.26 2.65 -3.90
N ARG A 146 -15.04 1.68 -4.38
CA ARG A 146 -14.71 0.95 -5.60
C ARG A 146 -14.84 1.86 -6.84
N GLN A 147 -15.85 2.72 -6.87
CA GLN A 147 -15.99 3.75 -7.90
C GLN A 147 -14.78 4.71 -7.93
N ALA A 148 -14.40 5.24 -6.75
CA ALA A 148 -13.26 6.14 -6.63
C ALA A 148 -11.95 5.46 -7.07
N PHE A 149 -11.73 4.22 -6.66
CA PHE A 149 -10.53 3.47 -7.06
C PHE A 149 -10.49 3.24 -8.58
N GLY A 150 -11.62 2.89 -9.19
CA GLY A 150 -11.73 2.77 -10.65
C GLY A 150 -11.39 4.08 -11.36
N ALA A 151 -11.90 5.21 -10.85
CA ALA A 151 -11.62 6.53 -11.42
C ALA A 151 -10.12 6.88 -11.35
N ASP A 152 -9.45 6.60 -10.23
CA ASP A 152 -8.02 6.86 -10.05
C ASP A 152 -7.14 6.02 -10.99
N VAL A 153 -7.50 4.73 -11.17
CA VAL A 153 -6.81 3.85 -12.13
C VAL A 153 -6.96 4.39 -13.57
N LEU A 154 -8.17 4.78 -13.97
CA LEU A 154 -8.43 5.32 -15.31
C LEU A 154 -7.75 6.68 -15.54
N ALA A 155 -7.69 7.53 -14.51
CA ALA A 155 -7.01 8.83 -14.60
C ALA A 155 -5.51 8.65 -14.92
N GLY A 156 -4.86 7.64 -14.33
CA GLY A 156 -3.46 7.31 -14.63
C GLY A 156 -3.23 6.86 -16.08
N LEU A 157 -4.17 6.11 -16.66
CA LEU A 157 -4.11 5.69 -18.07
C LEU A 157 -4.24 6.87 -19.04
N GLY A 158 -5.11 7.84 -18.71
CA GLY A 158 -5.33 9.04 -19.53
C GLY A 158 -4.17 10.03 -19.55
N GLY A 159 -3.36 10.08 -18.48
CA GLY A 159 -2.18 10.95 -18.37
C GLY A 159 -1.00 10.52 -19.26
N ALA A 160 -0.77 9.21 -19.41
CA ALA A 160 0.32 8.68 -20.24
C ALA A 160 0.17 8.99 -21.74
N GLY A 161 -1.05 9.28 -22.21
CA GLY A 161 -1.33 9.68 -23.59
C GLY A 161 -1.04 11.16 -23.89
N ALA A 162 -0.98 12.03 -22.87
CA ALA A 162 -0.79 13.48 -23.05
C ALA A 162 0.68 13.87 -23.29
N ASP A 163 1.64 13.10 -22.77
CA ASP A 163 3.08 13.37 -22.95
C ASP A 163 3.60 13.01 -24.35
N VAL A 164 2.89 12.17 -25.10
CA VAL A 164 3.27 11.76 -26.47
C VAL A 164 2.79 12.76 -27.55
N ALA A 165 1.91 13.69 -27.20
CA ALA A 165 1.29 14.65 -28.13
C ALA A 165 1.93 16.06 -28.12
N GLY A 166 3.10 16.23 -27.49
CA GLY A 166 3.85 17.50 -27.45
C GLY A 166 4.82 17.73 -28.62
N GLY A 167 4.90 16.81 -29.57
CA GLY A 167 5.76 16.92 -30.77
C GLY A 167 5.04 17.62 -31.93
N ALA A 168 5.08 18.95 -31.96
CA ALA A 168 4.47 19.78 -33.00
C ALA A 168 4.98 19.46 -34.42
N GLY A 169 4.24 18.62 -35.15
CA GLY A 169 4.34 18.48 -36.60
C GLY A 169 3.51 19.55 -37.31
N ARG A 170 4.17 20.61 -37.80
CA ARG A 170 3.57 21.60 -38.70
C ARG A 170 3.11 20.93 -40.00
N PHE A 171 1.80 20.84 -40.22
CA PHE A 171 1.25 20.58 -41.55
C PHE A 171 0.98 21.92 -42.25
N THR A 172 1.82 22.26 -43.24
CA THR A 172 1.49 23.26 -44.26
C THR A 172 0.79 22.57 -45.42
N ALA A 173 -0.48 22.93 -45.65
CA ALA A 173 -1.20 22.55 -46.87
C ALA A 173 -0.63 23.28 -48.09
N ARG A 174 -0.65 22.61 -49.24
CA ARG A 174 -0.33 23.16 -50.55
C ARG A 174 -1.62 23.46 -51.30
#